data_AF-A0A196NT65-F1
#
_entry.id   AF-A0A196NT65-F1
#
_cell.length_a   1.000
_cell.length_b   1.000
_cell.length_c   1.000
_cell.angle_alpha   90.00
_cell.angle_beta   90.00
_cell.angle_gamma   90.00
#
_symmetry.space_group_name_H-M   'P 1'
#
loop_
_entity.id
_entity.type
_entity.pdbx_description
1 polymer ?
#
loop_
_entity_poly.entity_id
_entity_poly.type
_entity_poly.pdbx_seq_one_letter_code
_entity_poly.pdbx_strand_id
1 'polypeptide(L)'
;MSKPLSTLPNPVESDANLTSALAQIGAEVDNQPLRSSALARIMRETFHGSDAGGAWDWRMAYDLMQAAAVQVLLRGDGAAGDIAAARLLASRLLTETRRSEQQIRLQQMA
;
A
#
# COMPACT_ATOMS: atom_id res chain seq x y z
N MET A 1 -10.60 -2.45 -39.01
CA MET A 1 -9.60 -3.09 -38.12
C MET A 1 -9.58 -2.32 -36.82
N SER A 2 -10.22 -2.85 -35.78
CA SER A 2 -10.29 -2.21 -34.46
C SER A 2 -8.93 -2.32 -33.78
N LYS A 3 -8.37 -1.17 -33.38
CA LYS A 3 -7.12 -1.09 -32.59
C LYS A 3 -7.32 -1.86 -31.27
N PRO A 4 -6.33 -2.65 -30.80
CA PRO A 4 -6.43 -3.26 -29.48
C PRO A 4 -6.51 -2.16 -28.42
N LEU A 5 -7.55 -2.21 -27.59
CA LEU A 5 -7.74 -1.33 -26.44
C LEU A 5 -6.58 -1.59 -25.47
N SER A 6 -5.77 -0.57 -25.18
CA SER A 6 -4.66 -0.70 -24.24
C SER A 6 -5.21 -1.09 -22.87
N THR A 7 -4.85 -2.27 -22.37
CA THR A 7 -5.24 -2.78 -21.03
C THR A 7 -4.44 -2.13 -19.90
N LEU A 8 -3.48 -1.26 -20.23
CA LEU A 8 -2.73 -0.51 -19.24
C LEU A 8 -3.59 0.65 -18.73
N PRO A 9 -3.73 0.83 -17.39
CA PRO A 9 -4.49 1.93 -16.83
C PRO A 9 -3.92 3.28 -17.31
N ASN A 10 -4.80 4.26 -17.49
CA ASN A 10 -4.40 5.60 -17.89
C ASN A 10 -3.45 6.17 -16.80
N PRO A 11 -2.27 6.72 -17.16
CA PRO A 11 -1.32 7.27 -16.19
C PRO A 11 -1.95 8.27 -15.21
N VAL A 12 -2.86 9.12 -15.69
CA VAL A 12 -3.56 10.13 -14.87
C VAL A 12 -4.51 9.48 -13.85
N GLU A 13 -5.22 8.42 -14.25
CA GLU A 13 -6.08 7.65 -13.33
C GLU A 13 -5.23 6.87 -12.31
N SER A 14 -4.07 6.37 -12.73
CA SER A 14 -3.14 5.65 -11.87
C SER A 14 -2.58 6.56 -10.76
N ASP A 15 -2.22 7.80 -11.09
CA ASP A 15 -1.75 8.80 -10.12
C ASP A 15 -2.86 9.24 -9.14
N ALA A 16 -4.09 9.40 -9.63
CA ALA A 16 -5.24 9.72 -8.80
C ALA A 16 -5.57 8.57 -7.81
N ASN A 17 -5.52 7.33 -8.30
CA ASN A 17 -5.71 6.14 -7.48
C ASN A 17 -4.61 6.02 -6.42
N LEU A 18 -3.35 6.25 -6.81
CA LEU A 18 -2.23 6.23 -5.88
C LEU A 18 -2.42 7.25 -4.74
N THR A 19 -2.78 8.48 -5.10
CA THR A 19 -3.02 9.57 -4.15
C THR A 19 -4.19 9.24 -3.21
N SER A 20 -5.28 8.70 -3.74
CA SER A 20 -6.44 8.27 -2.96
C SER A 20 -6.09 7.15 -1.98
N ALA A 21 -5.34 6.13 -2.43
CA ALA A 21 -4.91 5.03 -1.57
C ALA A 21 -4.02 5.53 -0.42
N LEU A 22 -3.05 6.40 -0.70
CA LEU A 22 -2.16 6.98 0.31
C LEU A 22 -2.94 7.77 1.37
N ALA A 23 -3.91 8.59 0.94
CA ALA A 23 -4.75 9.36 1.85
C ALA A 23 -5.59 8.47 2.76
N GLN A 24 -6.25 7.45 2.20
CA GLN A 24 -7.10 6.52 2.96
C GLN A 24 -6.30 5.65 3.92
N ILE A 25 -5.15 5.10 3.49
CA ILE A 25 -4.28 4.30 4.36
C ILE A 25 -3.71 5.17 5.48
N GLY A 26 -3.29 6.40 5.16
CA GLY A 26 -2.78 7.34 6.16
C GLY A 26 -3.82 7.65 7.25
N ALA A 27 -5.07 7.91 6.86
CA ALA A 27 -6.16 8.13 7.82
C ALA A 27 -6.41 6.90 8.70
N GLU A 28 -6.36 5.69 8.14
CA GLU A 28 -6.56 4.46 8.90
C GLU A 28 -5.44 4.26 9.96
N VAL A 29 -4.18 4.42 9.56
CA VAL A 29 -2.99 4.27 10.40
C VAL A 29 -2.92 5.35 11.50
N ASP A 30 -3.41 6.56 11.23
CA ASP A 30 -3.44 7.65 12.22
C ASP A 30 -4.46 7.40 13.33
N ASN A 31 -5.55 6.70 13.03
CA ASN A 31 -6.62 6.40 13.98
C ASN A 31 -6.41 5.08 14.74
N GLN A 32 -5.93 4.03 14.07
CA GLN A 32 -5.86 2.68 14.67
C GLN A 32 -4.78 1.77 14.05
N PRO A 33 -4.43 0.65 14.70
CA PRO A 33 -3.62 -0.39 14.08
C PRO A 33 -4.25 -0.88 12.78
N LEU A 34 -3.47 -0.86 11.69
CA LEU A 34 -3.93 -1.25 10.38
C LEU A 34 -4.18 -2.76 10.34
N ARG A 35 -5.35 -3.15 9.83
CA ARG A 35 -5.72 -4.55 9.62
C ARG A 35 -5.52 -4.94 8.15
N SER A 36 -5.11 -6.18 7.90
CA SER A 36 -4.96 -6.70 6.53
C SER A 36 -6.24 -6.59 5.71
N SER A 37 -7.41 -6.79 6.33
CA SER A 37 -8.70 -6.63 5.67
C SER A 37 -9.01 -5.19 5.29
N ALA A 38 -8.61 -4.21 6.11
CA ALA A 38 -8.79 -2.79 5.81
C ALA A 38 -7.87 -2.37 4.66
N LEU A 39 -6.61 -2.79 4.68
CA LEU A 39 -5.67 -2.54 3.58
C LEU A 39 -6.16 -3.15 2.26
N ALA A 40 -6.58 -4.42 2.27
CA ALA A 40 -7.10 -5.09 1.07
C ALA A 40 -8.40 -4.45 0.56
N ARG A 41 -9.24 -3.90 1.44
CA ARG A 41 -10.44 -3.15 1.06
C ARG A 41 -10.07 -1.87 0.34
N ILE A 42 -9.19 -1.04 0.92
CA ILE A 42 -8.75 0.22 0.32
C ILE A 42 -8.13 -0.03 -1.06
N MET A 43 -7.25 -1.03 -1.18
CA MET A 43 -6.63 -1.39 -2.46
C MET A 43 -7.68 -1.82 -3.50
N ARG A 44 -8.66 -2.64 -3.12
CA ARG A 44 -9.72 -3.09 -4.04
C ARG A 44 -10.61 -1.96 -4.52
N GLU A 45 -10.99 -1.07 -3.63
CA GLU A 45 -11.85 0.08 -3.93
C GLU A 45 -11.11 1.08 -4.84
N THR A 46 -9.81 1.26 -4.62
CA THR A 46 -9.01 2.27 -5.33
C THR A 46 -8.47 1.78 -6.68
N PHE A 47 -8.11 0.50 -6.79
CA PHE A 47 -7.59 -0.10 -8.03
C PHE A 47 -8.65 -0.92 -8.79
N HIS A 48 -9.92 -0.83 -8.37
CA HIS A 48 -11.07 -1.45 -9.03
C HIS A 48 -10.93 -2.95 -9.32
N GLY A 49 -10.29 -3.70 -8.43
CA GLY A 49 -10.08 -5.14 -8.59
C GLY A 49 -9.44 -5.82 -7.39
N SER A 50 -9.40 -7.14 -7.38
CA SER A 50 -8.83 -7.93 -6.29
C SER A 50 -7.35 -8.25 -6.52
N ASP A 51 -6.65 -8.63 -5.44
CA ASP A 51 -5.29 -9.17 -5.51
C ASP A 51 -5.25 -10.49 -6.29
N ALA A 52 -6.25 -11.35 -6.09
CA ALA A 52 -6.40 -12.60 -6.86
C ALA A 52 -6.64 -12.35 -8.36
N GLY A 53 -7.24 -11.21 -8.71
CA GLY A 53 -7.46 -10.78 -10.10
C GLY A 53 -6.26 -10.06 -10.72
N GLY A 54 -5.18 -9.84 -9.97
CA GLY A 54 -3.97 -9.16 -10.45
C GLY A 54 -4.10 -7.65 -10.62
N ALA A 55 -5.16 -7.01 -10.10
CA ALA A 55 -5.34 -5.56 -10.17
C ALA A 55 -4.29 -4.81 -9.31
N TRP A 56 -3.80 -5.48 -8.27
CA TRP A 56 -2.71 -5.07 -7.41
C TRP A 56 -2.14 -6.34 -6.76
N ASP A 57 -0.96 -6.24 -6.15
CA ASP A 57 -0.41 -7.30 -5.33
C ASP A 57 -0.12 -6.80 -3.91
N TRP A 58 0.11 -7.73 -2.99
CA TRP A 58 0.38 -7.39 -1.60
C TRP A 58 1.67 -6.59 -1.42
N ARG A 59 2.65 -6.72 -2.34
CA ARG A 59 3.87 -5.92 -2.28
C ARG A 59 3.54 -4.44 -2.48
N MET A 60 2.76 -4.12 -3.52
CA MET A 60 2.27 -2.77 -3.75
C MET A 60 1.48 -2.25 -2.54
N ALA A 61 0.61 -3.06 -1.96
CA ALA A 61 -0.17 -2.67 -0.78
C ALA A 61 0.73 -2.33 0.43
N TYR A 62 1.79 -3.10 0.66
CA TYR A 62 2.75 -2.83 1.72
C TYR A 62 3.60 -1.58 1.45
N ASP A 63 4.05 -1.38 0.21
CA ASP A 63 4.83 -0.20 -0.18
C ASP A 63 3.96 1.08 0.02
N LEU A 64 2.67 1.03 -0.31
CA LEU A 64 1.72 2.13 -0.06
C LEU A 64 1.45 2.36 1.43
N MET A 65 1.34 1.29 2.22
CA MET A 65 1.23 1.39 3.67
C MET A 65 2.44 2.11 4.28
N GLN A 66 3.65 1.78 3.84
CA GLN A 66 4.87 2.44 4.31
C GLN A 66 4.93 3.91 3.89
N ALA A 67 4.64 4.20 2.62
CA ALA A 67 4.62 5.57 2.12
C ALA A 67 3.58 6.43 2.86
N ALA A 68 2.38 5.89 3.12
CA ALA A 68 1.34 6.59 3.89
C ALA A 68 1.79 6.84 5.33
N ALA A 69 2.43 5.88 6.00
CA ALA A 69 2.95 6.05 7.35
C ALA A 69 4.02 7.16 7.43
N VAL A 70 4.91 7.23 6.43
CA VAL A 70 5.89 8.33 6.32
C VAL A 70 5.18 9.67 6.12
N GLN A 71 4.14 9.75 5.28
CA GLN A 71 3.39 10.99 5.10
C GLN A 71 2.62 11.44 6.36
N VAL A 72 2.16 10.49 7.19
CA VAL A 72 1.56 10.81 8.49
C VAL A 72 2.64 11.37 9.43
N LEU A 73 3.81 10.76 9.48
CA LEU A 73 4.93 11.24 10.30
C LEU A 73 5.37 12.66 9.88
N LEU A 74 5.52 12.91 8.58
CA LEU A 74 5.95 14.20 8.03
C LEU A 74 4.91 15.32 8.18
N ARG A 75 3.65 15.00 8.52
CA ARG A 75 2.61 16.00 8.80
C ARG A 75 2.74 16.64 10.18
N GLY A 76 3.50 16.05 11.09
CA GLY A 76 3.74 16.60 12.43
C GLY A 76 4.70 17.80 12.44
N ASP A 77 4.68 18.56 13.54
CA ASP A 77 5.33 19.88 13.68
C ASP A 77 6.87 19.83 13.85
N GLY A 78 7.56 18.92 13.17
CA GLY A 78 9.02 18.83 13.13
C GLY A 78 9.69 17.92 14.18
N ALA A 79 11.02 17.84 14.09
CA ALA A 79 11.86 16.73 14.56
C ALA A 79 11.93 16.47 16.09
N ALA A 80 11.24 17.25 16.92
CA ALA A 80 11.33 17.14 18.38
C ALA A 80 10.35 16.12 19.00
N GLY A 81 9.34 15.65 18.25
CA GLY A 81 8.41 14.58 18.65
C GLY A 81 8.64 13.23 17.95
N ASP A 82 9.67 13.16 17.11
CA ASP A 82 9.73 12.26 15.96
C ASP A 82 9.86 10.76 16.29
N ILE A 83 10.58 10.39 17.36
CA ILE A 83 10.84 8.98 17.67
C ILE A 83 9.62 8.30 18.30
N ALA A 84 8.91 9.00 19.19
CA ALA A 84 7.71 8.46 19.83
C ALA A 84 6.57 8.30 18.82
N ALA A 85 6.38 9.31 17.95
CA ALA A 85 5.44 9.25 16.84
C ALA A 85 5.79 8.14 15.85
N ALA A 86 7.06 8.03 15.44
CA ALA A 86 7.51 6.97 14.55
C ALA A 86 7.33 5.57 15.16
N ARG A 87 7.63 5.39 16.46
CA ARG A 87 7.42 4.11 17.16
C ARG A 87 5.94 3.75 17.23
N LEU A 88 5.07 4.72 17.51
CA LEU A 88 3.63 4.51 17.52
C LEU A 88 3.14 4.07 16.13
N LEU A 89 3.51 4.80 15.08
CA LEU A 89 3.12 4.47 13.70
C LEU A 89 3.65 3.09 13.30
N ALA A 90 4.91 2.77 13.59
CA ALA A 90 5.50 1.47 13.29
C ALA A 90 4.73 0.31 13.97
N SER A 91 4.26 0.50 15.21
CA SER A 91 3.46 -0.51 15.92
C SER A 91 2.07 -0.73 15.33
N ARG A 92 1.59 0.19 14.47
CA ARG A 92 0.31 0.10 13.79
C ARG A 92 0.39 -0.52 12.40
N LEU A 93 1.60 -0.76 11.87
CA LEU A 93 1.77 -1.35 10.54
C LEU A 93 1.69 -2.87 10.56
N LEU A 94 1.34 -3.44 9.41
CA LEU A 94 1.35 -4.88 9.21
C LEU A 94 2.79 -5.38 9.03
N THR A 95 3.05 -6.59 9.52
CA THR A 95 4.28 -7.33 9.20
C THR A 95 4.25 -7.81 7.76
N GLU A 96 5.27 -7.46 6.97
CA GLU A 96 5.47 -7.96 5.60
C GLU A 96 5.95 -9.43 5.61
N THR A 97 5.02 -10.38 5.51
CA THR A 97 5.35 -11.82 5.51
C THR A 97 5.48 -12.42 4.11
N ARG A 98 5.01 -11.73 3.06
CA ARG A 98 4.96 -12.27 1.68
C ARG A 98 6.22 -12.07 0.85
N ARG A 99 7.26 -11.43 1.40
CA ARG A 99 8.54 -11.26 0.70
C ARG A 99 9.23 -12.60 0.40
N SER A 100 8.77 -13.72 0.97
CA SER A 100 9.34 -15.04 0.74
C SER A 100 8.75 -15.83 -0.45
N GLU A 101 7.51 -15.65 -0.93
CA GLU A 101 6.94 -16.62 -1.90
C GLU A 101 7.62 -16.62 -3.27
N GLN A 102 8.01 -15.45 -3.79
CA GLN A 102 8.82 -15.39 -5.02
C GLN A 102 10.25 -15.88 -4.80
N GLN A 103 10.87 -15.55 -3.66
CA GLN A 103 12.20 -16.04 -3.30
C GLN A 103 12.20 -17.57 -3.08
N ILE A 104 11.13 -18.13 -2.51
CA ILE A 104 10.92 -19.57 -2.32
C ILE A 104 10.77 -20.25 -3.68
N ARG A 105 9.98 -19.70 -4.61
CA ARG A 105 9.90 -20.25 -5.99
C ARG A 105 11.26 -20.24 -6.68
N LEU A 106 12.06 -19.18 -6.51
CA LEU A 106 13.41 -19.10 -7.06
C LEU A 106 14.37 -20.12 -6.42
N GLN A 107 14.23 -20.39 -5.12
CA GLN A 107 15.02 -21.42 -4.42
C GLN A 107 14.60 -22.85 -4.75
N GLN A 108 13.35 -23.07 -5.16
CA GLN A 108 12.85 -24.39 -5.59
C GLN A 108 13.27 -24.79 -7.02
N MET A 109 13.87 -23.84 -7.77
CA MET A 109 14.42 -24.09 -9.11
C MET A 109 15.92 -24.41 -9.10
N ALA A 110 16.54 -24.51 -7.92
CA ALA A 110 17.95 -24.83 -7.71
C ALA A 110 18.16 -26.31 -7.34
#